data_AF-A0A7S1VT46-F1
#
_entry.id   AF-A0A7S1VT46-F1
#
_cell.length_a   1.000
_cell.length_b   1.000
_cell.length_c   1.000
_cell.angle_alpha   90.00
_cell.angle_beta   90.00
_cell.angle_gamma   90.00
#
_symmetry.space_group_name_H-M   'P 1'
#
loop_
_entity.id
_entity.type
_entity.pdbx_description
1 polymer ?
#
loop_
_entity_poly.entity_id
_entity_poly.type
_entity_poly.pdbx_seq_one_letter_code
_entity_poly.pdbx_strand_id
1 'polypeptide(L)'
;MSDSSGMICNDPSGLCLAHRGGGNDNSEGSISPMMDPATSGVYTSLTKLASQLQPGATTAPVIAIETSTSTILVKDMHGHAVAIQKPREASTSSSSPSSQPPN
;
A
#
# COMPACT_ATOMS: atom_id res chain seq x y z
N MET A 1 -8.76 1.45 -17.29
CA MET A 1 -7.63 1.50 -16.35
C MET A 1 -8.13 0.85 -15.08
N SER A 2 -7.61 -0.32 -14.71
CA SER A 2 -8.05 -0.99 -13.48
C SER A 2 -7.44 -0.26 -12.29
N ASP A 3 -8.27 0.34 -11.46
CA ASP A 3 -7.85 1.02 -10.23
C ASP A 3 -7.31 -0.01 -9.23
N SER A 4 -6.02 -0.35 -9.32
CA SER A 4 -5.31 -1.25 -8.39
C SER A 4 -4.95 -0.58 -7.06
N SER A 5 -5.64 0.49 -6.70
CA SER A 5 -5.50 1.13 -5.39
C SER A 5 -6.30 0.37 -4.34
N GLY A 6 -5.82 0.39 -3.10
CA GLY A 6 -6.43 -0.36 -2.00
C GLY A 6 -6.34 0.38 -0.68
N MET A 7 -7.26 0.08 0.23
CA MET A 7 -7.17 0.50 1.63
C MET A 7 -7.69 -0.58 2.58
N ILE A 8 -7.04 -0.71 3.72
CA ILE A 8 -7.43 -1.57 4.84
C ILE A 8 -7.40 -0.75 6.13
N CYS A 9 -8.38 -0.97 7.00
CA CYS A 9 -8.41 -0.41 8.35
C CYS A 9 -8.64 -1.54 9.35
N ASN A 10 -7.78 -1.63 10.36
CA ASN A 10 -7.89 -2.60 11.43
C ASN A 10 -8.15 -1.94 12.79
N ASP A 11 -8.73 -2.71 13.70
CA ASP A 11 -8.78 -2.38 15.12
C ASP A 11 -7.41 -2.61 15.82
N PRO A 12 -7.27 -2.22 17.10
CA PRO A 12 -6.05 -2.47 17.87
C PRO A 12 -5.70 -3.96 18.06
N SER A 13 -6.65 -4.87 17.87
CA SER A 13 -6.47 -6.33 17.99
C SER A 13 -6.00 -6.96 16.67
N GLY A 14 -6.06 -6.23 15.56
CA GLY A 14 -5.71 -6.72 14.22
C GLY A 14 -6.90 -7.24 13.41
N LEU A 15 -8.14 -7.01 13.87
CA LEU A 15 -9.35 -7.35 13.12
C LEU A 15 -9.59 -6.32 12.02
N CYS A 16 -9.80 -6.78 10.79
CA CYS A 16 -10.17 -5.92 9.66
C CYS A 16 -11.57 -5.34 9.88
N LEU A 17 -11.66 -4.01 9.98
CA LEU A 17 -12.90 -3.25 10.11
C LEU A 17 -13.46 -2.81 8.75
N ALA A 18 -12.57 -2.47 7.82
CA ALA A 18 -12.94 -2.02 6.48
C ALA A 18 -11.84 -2.38 5.47
N HIS A 19 -12.27 -2.76 4.27
CA HIS A 19 -11.40 -3.04 3.13
C HIS A 19 -12.05 -2.53 1.84
N ARG A 20 -11.26 -1.89 0.97
CA ARG A 20 -11.68 -1.49 -0.37
C ARG A 20 -10.52 -1.62 -1.35
N GLY A 21 -10.77 -2.18 -2.53
CA GLY A 21 -9.80 -2.27 -3.62
C GLY A 21 -8.83 -3.45 -3.46
N GLY A 22 -7.59 -3.28 -3.90
CA GLY A 22 -6.51 -4.23 -3.59
C GLY A 22 -6.47 -5.54 -4.39
N GLY A 23 -7.23 -5.67 -5.48
CA GLY A 23 -7.18 -6.82 -6.40
C GLY A 23 -7.65 -8.13 -5.76
N ASN A 24 -8.96 -8.24 -5.51
CA ASN A 24 -9.62 -9.51 -5.18
C ASN A 24 -10.99 -9.63 -5.87
N ASP A 25 -11.11 -9.09 -7.08
CA ASP A 25 -12.04 -9.66 -8.03
C ASP A 25 -11.60 -11.12 -8.25
N ASN A 26 -12.51 -12.09 -8.08
CA ASN A 26 -12.31 -13.54 -8.25
C ASN A 26 -11.91 -13.96 -9.69
N SER A 27 -11.21 -13.07 -10.41
CA SER A 27 -10.47 -13.27 -11.63
C SER A 27 -9.31 -14.22 -11.34
N GLU A 28 -9.54 -15.53 -11.49
CA GLU A 28 -8.50 -16.56 -11.48
C GLU A 28 -7.32 -16.10 -12.36
N GLY A 29 -6.22 -15.68 -11.72
CA GLY A 29 -5.01 -15.24 -12.44
C GLY A 29 -4.32 -13.97 -11.92
N SER A 30 -4.91 -13.19 -11.01
CA SER A 30 -4.21 -12.02 -10.43
C SER A 30 -3.32 -12.41 -9.26
N ILE A 31 -2.08 -12.79 -9.57
CA ILE A 31 -0.98 -12.95 -8.60
C ILE A 31 -0.56 -11.58 -8.07
N SER A 32 -1.32 -11.03 -7.11
CA SER A 32 -0.81 -10.16 -6.03
C SER A 32 -1.94 -9.82 -5.04
N PRO A 33 -2.24 -10.70 -4.05
CA PRO A 33 -3.12 -10.41 -2.93
C PRO A 33 -2.43 -9.47 -1.92
N MET A 34 -1.96 -8.31 -2.38
CA MET A 34 -1.04 -7.45 -1.60
C MET A 34 -1.75 -6.74 -0.43
N MET A 35 -3.09 -6.69 -0.47
CA MET A 35 -3.99 -6.21 0.59
C MET A 35 -5.12 -7.21 0.82
N ASP A 36 -4.79 -8.39 1.33
CA ASP A 36 -5.80 -9.38 1.72
C ASP A 36 -6.33 -9.08 3.14
N PRO A 37 -7.64 -8.87 3.32
CA PRO A 37 -8.22 -8.68 4.66
C PRO A 37 -7.94 -9.84 5.62
N ALA A 38 -7.75 -11.08 5.13
CA ALA A 38 -7.45 -12.22 6.00
C ALA A 38 -6.04 -12.16 6.63
N THR A 39 -5.10 -11.44 6.00
CA THR A 39 -3.74 -11.24 6.52
C THR A 39 -3.51 -9.84 7.08
N SER A 40 -4.52 -8.98 7.03
CA SER A 40 -4.45 -7.56 7.41
C SER A 40 -3.86 -7.28 8.80
N GLY A 41 -4.02 -8.19 9.77
CA GLY A 41 -3.49 -8.03 11.13
C GLY A 41 -1.98 -7.75 11.20
N VAL A 42 -1.23 -8.10 10.15
CA VAL A 42 0.20 -7.73 10.03
C VAL A 42 0.43 -6.22 10.07
N TYR A 43 -0.47 -5.41 9.52
CA TYR A 43 -0.34 -3.95 9.53
C TYR A 43 -0.45 -3.39 10.95
N THR A 44 -1.30 -3.97 11.80
CA THR A 44 -1.41 -3.61 13.22
C THR A 44 -0.15 -3.98 14.00
N SER A 45 0.45 -5.13 13.69
CA SER A 45 1.73 -5.51 14.29
C SER A 45 2.86 -4.57 13.87
N LEU A 46 2.89 -4.16 12.60
CA LEU A 46 3.88 -3.24 12.08
C LEU A 46 3.80 -1.86 12.75
N THR A 47 2.61 -1.29 12.92
CA THR A 47 2.45 0.02 13.59
C THR A 47 2.89 -0.04 15.06
N LYS A 48 2.58 -1.13 15.77
CA LYS A 48 3.03 -1.36 17.14
C LYS A 48 4.55 -1.46 17.24
N LEU A 49 5.18 -2.24 16.36
CA LEU A 49 6.64 -2.39 16.33
C LEU A 49 7.34 -1.08 15.96
N ALA A 50 6.83 -0.35 14.96
CA ALA A 50 7.40 0.93 14.57
C ALA A 50 7.32 1.96 15.71
N SER A 51 6.23 1.95 16.49
CA SER A 51 6.08 2.83 17.66
C SER A 51 7.12 2.53 18.76
N GLN A 52 7.57 1.28 18.88
CA GLN A 52 8.63 0.90 19.83
C GLN A 52 10.02 1.41 19.41
N LEU A 53 10.25 1.70 18.12
CA LEU A 53 11.51 2.26 17.62
C LEU A 53 11.66 3.75 17.96
N GLN A 54 10.56 4.44 18.26
CA GLN A 54 10.53 5.87 18.59
C GLN A 54 9.74 6.12 19.89
N PRO A 55 10.25 5.64 21.04
CA PRO A 55 9.58 5.84 22.32
C PRO A 55 9.45 7.34 22.64
N GLY A 56 8.24 7.77 22.98
CA GLY A 56 7.95 9.17 23.31
C GLY A 56 7.66 10.08 22.12
N ALA A 57 7.62 9.54 20.89
CA ALA A 57 7.13 10.29 19.74
C ALA A 57 5.67 10.72 19.95
N THR A 58 5.38 11.99 19.69
CA THR A 58 4.01 12.55 19.79
C THR A 58 3.15 12.22 18.57
N THR A 59 3.77 11.70 17.51
CA THR A 59 3.12 11.33 16.25
C THR A 59 3.41 9.88 15.91
N ALA A 60 2.38 9.13 15.53
CA ALA A 60 2.55 7.76 15.07
C ALA A 60 3.44 7.70 13.81
N PRO A 61 4.40 6.77 13.75
CA PRO A 61 5.28 6.62 12.59
C PRO A 61 4.49 6.19 11.35
N VAL A 62 4.99 6.61 10.18
CA VAL A 62 4.50 6.14 8.88
C VAL A 62 5.46 5.09 8.36
N ILE A 63 4.91 3.94 7.96
CA ILE A 63 5.66 2.81 7.43
C ILE A 63 5.38 2.76 5.93
N ALA A 64 6.43 2.79 5.11
CA ALA A 64 6.34 2.62 3.68
C ALA A 64 6.89 1.24 3.29
N ILE A 65 6.07 0.42 2.66
CA ILE A 65 6.44 -0.88 2.10
C ILE A 65 6.44 -0.73 0.59
N GLU A 66 7.62 -0.75 -0.01
CA GLU A 66 7.78 -0.59 -1.46
C GLU A 66 7.96 -1.94 -2.13
N THR A 67 7.18 -2.17 -3.18
CA THR A 67 7.37 -3.29 -4.10
C THR A 67 7.69 -2.76 -5.50
N SER A 68 7.93 -3.67 -6.44
CA SER A 68 8.15 -3.31 -7.85
C SER A 68 6.92 -2.63 -8.48
N THR A 69 5.72 -2.93 -7.99
CA THR A 69 4.45 -2.53 -8.62
C THR A 69 3.65 -1.52 -7.81
N SER A 70 3.88 -1.40 -6.51
CA SER A 70 3.12 -0.49 -5.65
C SER A 70 3.86 -0.10 -4.38
N THR A 71 3.34 0.91 -3.69
CA THR A 71 3.76 1.31 -2.36
C THR A 71 2.57 1.17 -1.41
N ILE A 72 2.77 0.52 -0.26
CA ILE A 72 1.80 0.50 0.83
C ILE A 72 2.28 1.45 1.92
N LEU A 73 1.44 2.41 2.29
CA LEU A 73 1.64 3.29 3.42
C LEU A 73 0.79 2.79 4.58
N VAL A 74 1.41 2.56 5.75
CA VAL A 74 0.74 2.11 6.96
C VAL A 74 0.95 3.13 8.07
N LYS A 75 -0.12 3.49 8.78
CA LYS A 75 -0.06 4.43 9.91
C LYS A 75 -1.08 4.06 10.98
N ASP A 76 -0.73 4.23 12.25
CA ASP A 76 -1.71 4.25 13.33
C ASP A 76 -2.46 5.58 13.35
N MET A 77 -3.78 5.51 13.36
CA MET A 77 -4.70 6.64 13.40
C MET A 77 -5.69 6.40 14.54
N HIS A 78 -5.40 6.98 15.71
CA HIS A 78 -6.22 6.85 16.93
C HIS A 78 -6.40 5.38 17.38
N GLY A 79 -5.35 4.57 17.31
CA GLY A 79 -5.38 3.14 17.68
C GLY A 79 -5.83 2.21 16.56
N HIS A 80 -6.18 2.75 15.40
CA HIS A 80 -6.51 1.96 14.21
C HIS A 80 -5.34 1.94 13.24
N ALA A 81 -4.93 0.75 12.81
CA ALA A 81 -3.94 0.63 11.76
C ALA A 81 -4.62 0.84 10.40
N VAL A 82 -4.21 1.88 9.68
CA VAL A 82 -4.69 2.19 8.34
C VAL A 82 -3.58 1.92 7.34
N ALA A 83 -3.85 1.06 6.37
CA ALA A 83 -2.97 0.79 5.25
C ALA A 83 -3.59 1.32 3.96
N ILE A 84 -2.78 1.94 3.10
CA ILE A 84 -3.19 2.47 1.79
C ILE A 84 -2.19 1.98 0.74
N GLN A 85 -2.67 1.27 -0.27
CA GLN A 85 -1.89 0.86 -1.43
C GLN A 85 -2.05 1.86 -2.57
N LYS A 86 -0.92 2.37 -3.06
CA LYS A 86 -0.84 3.20 -4.26
C LYS A 86 -0.04 2.46 -5.34
N PRO A 87 -0.58 2.26 -6.55
CA PRO A 87 0.19 1.73 -7.67
C PRO A 87 1.38 2.63 -7.99
N ARG A 88 2.52 2.03 -8.34
CA ARG A 88 3.66 2.78 -8.86
C ARG A 88 3.34 3.13 -10.31
N GLU A 89 3.44 4.41 -10.66
CA GLU A 89 3.35 4.81 -12.06
C GLU A 89 4.48 4.12 -12.82
N ALA A 90 4.15 3.38 -13.88
CA ALA A 90 5.16 2.82 -14.75
C ALA A 90 5.97 3.99 -15.30
N SER A 91 7.26 4.04 -15.01
CA SER A 91 8.18 4.99 -15.66
C SER A 91 8.19 4.66 -17.15
N THR A 92 7.32 5.31 -17.91
CA THR A 92 7.41 5.36 -19.36
C THR A 92 8.70 6.11 -19.68
N SER A 93 9.76 5.35 -19.97
CA SER A 93 10.92 5.86 -20.66
C SER A 93 10.46 6.32 -22.05
N SER A 94 10.04 7.59 -22.14
CA SER A 94 9.79 8.25 -23.41
C SER A 94 11.12 8.31 -24.17
N SER A 95 11.33 7.35 -25.06
CA SER A 95 12.34 7.48 -26.10
C SER A 95 11.88 8.61 -27.03
N SER A 96 12.61 9.73 -26.99
CA SER A 96 12.37 10.89 -27.84
C SER A 96 12.46 10.50 -29.33
N PRO A 97 11.50 10.86 -30.20
CA PRO A 97 11.68 10.70 -31.63
C PRO A 97 12.74 11.70 -32.11
N SER A 98 13.85 11.19 -32.66
CA SER A 98 14.85 12.01 -33.35
C SER A 98 14.23 12.60 -34.62
N SER A 99 13.84 13.87 -34.56
CA SER A 99 13.46 14.64 -35.75
C SER A 99 14.71 14.93 -36.59
N GLN A 100 14.93 14.11 -37.61
CA GLN A 100 15.88 14.37 -38.69
C GLN A 100 15.19 15.28 -39.74
N PRO A 101 15.77 16.43 -40.11
CA PRO A 101 15.17 17.28 -41.15
C PRO A 101 15.40 16.69 -42.56
N PRO A 102 14.43 16.83 -43.49
CA PRO A 102 14.60 16.41 -44.87
C PRO A 102 15.57 17.33 -45.62
N ASN A 103 16.34 16.72 -46.53
CA ASN A 103 17.30 17.36 -47.43
C ASN A 103 16.60 17.96 -48.65
#